data_AF-A8LNU8-F1
#
_entry.id   AF-A8LNU8-F1
#
_cell.length_a   1.000
_cell.length_b   1.000
_cell.length_c   1.000
_cell.angle_alpha   90.00
_cell.angle_beta   90.00
_cell.angle_gamma   90.00
#
_symmetry.space_group_name_H-M   'P 1'
#
loop_
_entity.id
_entity.type
_entity.pdbx_description
1 polymer ?
#
loop_
_entity_poly.entity_id
_entity_poly.type
_entity_poly.pdbx_seq_one_letter_code
_entity_poly.pdbx_strand_id
1 'polypeptide(L)'
;MRVASTLCAVALASAPVLAQDLRGHGGPVRALATDEAGRIYSGSFDTRAIVWDGFTAMQITRHHEGAVTAVVPLEGGRFASGGQDGRVVIWGDSPEPLQSEIWHPLPVGAMVALGDGLASAGWDGRIALWSGTGSPSYIEAHEGQITGLIGYRGGLASVGADLRLRLWNPDGTDAGQISLPAAASALATDGAALFVASPDGILRKVTAITELDEATISSRGLLSVAASEGLVAVGAMTGDVWLVDPDTLDVQVAIETGQGPIWALAISDGVLLTGGNDGLIRRWSLDGIALGEGSGPPDPTLTNPRGAEVFRACAVCHTLTPDDGARAGPTLHGIFGRRIATAEGYQYSEALKDLDIVWTAQTISELFEYGPDAYTPGSRMPEQRVPSAADRQALVEFLEMVTR
;
A
#
# COMPACT_ATOMS: atom_id res chain seq x y z
N MET A 1 -7.80 0.20 66.12
CA MET A 1 -8.49 0.41 64.83
C MET A 1 -7.44 0.66 63.75
N ARG A 2 -7.13 -0.35 62.93
CA ARG A 2 -6.24 -0.20 61.76
C ARG A 2 -7.14 -0.08 60.53
N VAL A 3 -7.01 1.03 59.81
CA VAL A 3 -7.75 1.31 58.57
C VAL A 3 -7.10 0.52 57.45
N ALA A 4 -7.86 -0.37 56.81
CA ALA A 4 -7.44 -1.10 55.62
C ALA A 4 -7.66 -0.20 54.40
N SER A 5 -6.60 0.10 53.66
CA SER A 5 -6.66 0.80 52.38
C SER A 5 -6.76 -0.24 51.27
N THR A 6 -7.95 -0.39 50.70
CA THR A 6 -8.18 -1.19 49.49
C THR A 6 -7.67 -0.41 48.29
N LEU A 7 -6.57 -0.83 47.67
CA LEU A 7 -6.13 -0.29 46.39
C LEU A 7 -7.04 -0.86 45.28
N CYS A 8 -7.81 0.01 44.66
CA CYS A 8 -8.57 -0.29 43.45
C CYS A 8 -7.59 -0.27 42.27
N ALA A 9 -7.31 -1.42 41.67
CA ALA A 9 -6.54 -1.49 40.43
C ALA A 9 -7.43 -1.02 39.28
N VAL A 10 -7.16 0.19 38.77
CA VAL A 10 -7.76 0.67 37.53
C VAL A 10 -7.06 -0.07 36.39
N ALA A 11 -7.81 -0.91 35.67
CA ALA A 11 -7.36 -1.45 34.40
C ALA A 11 -7.24 -0.27 33.41
N LEU A 12 -6.01 0.13 33.12
CA LEU A 12 -5.72 1.03 32.02
C LEU A 12 -6.02 0.28 30.72
N ALA A 13 -7.06 0.68 30.03
CA ALA A 13 -7.25 0.30 28.63
C ALA A 13 -6.05 0.83 27.84
N SER A 14 -5.22 -0.08 27.34
CA SER A 14 -4.10 0.23 26.47
C SER A 14 -4.65 0.81 25.17
N ALA A 15 -4.32 2.07 24.88
CA ALA A 15 -4.51 2.65 23.56
C ALA A 15 -3.72 1.82 22.51
N PRO A 16 -4.16 1.78 21.23
CA PRO A 16 -3.40 1.10 20.19
C PRO A 16 -1.98 1.65 20.12
N VAL A 17 -1.00 0.76 20.20
CA VAL A 17 0.42 1.10 20.13
C VAL A 17 0.77 1.30 18.66
N LEU A 18 1.22 2.50 18.33
CA LEU A 18 1.47 2.97 16.97
C LEU A 18 2.91 2.63 16.53
N ALA A 19 3.08 2.01 15.36
CA ALA A 19 4.37 1.74 14.73
C ALA A 19 4.92 2.98 13.98
N GLN A 20 6.22 3.03 13.67
CA GLN A 20 6.75 4.06 12.75
C GLN A 20 6.39 3.67 11.31
N ASP A 21 5.61 4.52 10.67
CA ASP A 21 5.05 4.24 9.34
C ASP A 21 5.99 4.71 8.22
N LEU A 22 6.19 3.87 7.20
CA LEU A 22 6.68 4.38 5.92
C LEU A 22 5.51 5.05 5.20
N ARG A 23 5.64 6.36 4.97
CA ARG A 23 4.60 7.25 4.43
C ARG A 23 4.97 7.68 3.03
N GLY A 24 4.08 7.43 2.07
CA GLY A 24 4.27 7.90 0.69
C GLY A 24 3.23 7.42 -0.32
N HIS A 25 2.47 6.37 0.00
CA HIS A 25 1.42 5.88 -0.88
C HIS A 25 0.07 6.54 -0.63
N GLY A 26 -0.58 6.97 -1.71
CA GLY A 26 -1.88 7.64 -1.68
C GLY A 26 -3.09 6.71 -1.69
N GLY A 27 -2.89 5.44 -1.37
CA GLY A 27 -3.91 4.41 -1.45
C GLY A 27 -3.36 3.08 -0.93
N PRO A 28 -4.22 2.04 -0.83
CA PRO A 28 -3.84 0.78 -0.21
C PRO A 28 -2.52 0.21 -0.74
N VAL A 29 -1.67 -0.30 0.15
CA VAL A 29 -0.40 -0.92 -0.24
C VAL A 29 -0.65 -2.38 -0.59
N ARG A 30 -0.61 -2.69 -1.89
CA ARG A 30 -1.03 -3.97 -2.47
C ARG A 30 0.11 -4.98 -2.63
N ALA A 31 1.34 -4.53 -2.71
CA ALA A 31 2.49 -5.40 -2.88
C ALA A 31 3.64 -4.92 -1.99
N LEU A 32 4.35 -5.87 -1.39
CA LEU A 32 5.56 -5.64 -0.60
C LEU A 32 6.59 -6.71 -0.94
N ALA A 33 7.85 -6.29 -1.08
CA ALA A 33 8.99 -7.18 -1.20
C ALA A 33 10.21 -6.53 -0.55
N THR A 34 11.22 -7.34 -0.23
CA THR A 34 12.49 -6.89 0.35
C THR A 34 13.66 -7.56 -0.36
N ASP A 35 14.80 -6.89 -0.42
CA ASP A 35 16.05 -7.50 -0.87
C ASP A 35 17.00 -7.83 0.30
N GLU A 36 18.12 -8.47 -0.02
CA GLU A 36 19.16 -8.84 0.96
C GLU A 36 19.85 -7.63 1.61
N ALA A 37 19.75 -6.44 1.00
CA ALA A 37 20.28 -5.21 1.57
C ALA A 37 19.30 -4.55 2.55
N GLY A 38 18.10 -5.14 2.74
CA GLY A 38 17.05 -4.59 3.59
C GLY A 38 16.25 -3.46 2.95
N ARG A 39 16.40 -3.21 1.64
CA ARG A 39 15.54 -2.27 0.92
C ARG A 39 14.14 -2.84 0.81
N ILE A 40 13.15 -1.97 0.96
CA ILE A 40 11.74 -2.34 0.85
C ILE A 40 11.23 -1.83 -0.51
N TYR A 41 10.42 -2.63 -1.15
CA TYR A 41 9.73 -2.31 -2.39
C TYR A 41 8.24 -2.39 -2.11
N SER A 42 7.51 -1.35 -2.48
CA SER A 42 6.06 -1.33 -2.30
C SER A 42 5.35 -0.95 -3.59
N GLY A 43 4.19 -1.56 -3.83
CA GLY A 43 3.26 -1.22 -4.90
C GLY A 43 1.88 -0.91 -4.33
N SER A 44 1.18 0.08 -4.89
CA SER A 44 -0.09 0.56 -4.34
C SER A 44 -1.16 0.78 -5.39
N PHE A 45 -2.40 0.82 -4.92
CA PHE A 45 -3.57 1.27 -5.67
C PHE A 45 -3.47 2.73 -6.14
N ASP A 46 -2.52 3.51 -5.63
CA ASP A 46 -2.22 4.87 -6.09
C ASP A 46 -1.43 4.94 -7.41
N THR A 47 -1.24 3.79 -8.07
CA THR A 47 -0.52 3.56 -9.33
C THR A 47 1.00 3.71 -9.27
N ARG A 48 1.58 3.77 -8.06
CA ARG A 48 3.02 3.95 -7.87
C ARG A 48 3.67 2.71 -7.27
N ALA A 49 4.93 2.54 -7.61
CA ALA A 49 5.87 1.75 -6.83
C ALA A 49 6.84 2.68 -6.10
N ILE A 50 7.27 2.30 -4.90
CA ILE A 50 8.26 3.05 -4.12
C ILE A 50 9.37 2.10 -3.66
N VAL A 51 10.61 2.54 -3.79
CA VAL A 51 11.78 1.89 -3.19
C VAL A 51 12.17 2.66 -1.94
N TRP A 52 12.37 1.95 -0.83
CA TRP A 52 12.68 2.51 0.47
C TRP A 52 14.04 2.00 0.96
N ASP A 53 14.79 2.89 1.59
CA ASP A 53 15.93 2.57 2.44
C ASP A 53 15.61 3.07 3.86
N GLY A 54 15.39 2.12 4.78
CA GLY A 54 14.81 2.40 6.08
C GLY A 54 13.45 3.09 5.95
N PHE A 55 13.40 4.38 6.30
CA PHE A 55 12.19 5.22 6.25
C PHE A 55 12.20 6.23 5.11
N THR A 56 13.25 6.24 4.30
CA THR A 56 13.42 7.20 3.21
C THR A 56 12.93 6.59 1.91
N ALA A 57 11.99 7.25 1.25
CA ALA A 57 11.62 6.94 -0.12
C ALA A 57 12.76 7.36 -1.05
N MET A 58 13.51 6.38 -1.57
CA MET A 58 14.66 6.59 -2.44
C MET A 58 14.22 6.84 -3.89
N GLN A 59 13.13 6.19 -4.30
CA GLN A 59 12.61 6.28 -5.66
C GLN A 59 11.09 6.12 -5.65
N ILE A 60 10.38 6.97 -6.38
CA ILE A 60 8.93 6.93 -6.54
C ILE A 60 8.62 6.89 -8.03
N THR A 61 7.94 5.85 -8.50
CA THR A 61 7.62 5.67 -9.92
C THR A 61 6.24 6.22 -10.26
N ARG A 62 6.06 6.64 -11.53
CA ARG A 62 4.81 7.25 -12.04
C ARG A 62 4.57 6.82 -13.49
N HIS A 63 4.30 5.52 -13.69
CA HIS A 63 4.20 4.95 -15.03
C HIS A 63 3.00 4.03 -15.27
N HIS A 64 2.54 3.31 -14.24
CA HIS A 64 1.37 2.45 -14.41
C HIS A 64 0.08 3.27 -14.53
N GLU A 65 -0.84 2.79 -15.39
CA GLU A 65 -2.17 3.40 -15.59
C GLU A 65 -3.23 2.80 -14.66
N GLY A 66 -2.84 1.87 -13.78
CA GLY A 66 -3.67 1.25 -12.76
C GLY A 66 -2.86 0.86 -11.53
N ALA A 67 -3.50 0.17 -10.57
CA ALA A 67 -2.82 -0.23 -9.33
C ALA A 67 -1.56 -1.06 -9.62
N VAL A 68 -0.49 -0.80 -8.87
CA VAL A 68 0.69 -1.66 -8.87
C VAL A 68 0.42 -2.86 -7.97
N THR A 69 0.26 -4.02 -8.58
CA THR A 69 -0.23 -5.26 -7.96
C THR A 69 0.88 -6.21 -7.55
N ALA A 70 2.07 -6.05 -8.11
CA ALA A 70 3.24 -6.84 -7.77
C ALA A 70 4.51 -6.00 -7.88
N VAL A 71 5.45 -6.23 -6.97
CA VAL A 71 6.81 -5.67 -7.02
C VAL A 71 7.80 -6.77 -6.67
N VAL A 72 8.97 -6.79 -7.31
CA VAL A 72 10.01 -7.77 -7.01
C VAL A 72 11.40 -7.15 -7.22
N PRO A 73 12.32 -7.26 -6.24
CA PRO A 73 13.71 -6.88 -6.44
C PRO A 73 14.37 -7.79 -7.49
N LEU A 74 15.30 -7.23 -8.25
CA LEU A 74 16.09 -7.94 -9.26
C LEU A 74 17.58 -7.71 -9.01
N GLU A 75 18.42 -8.53 -9.65
CA GLU A 75 19.87 -8.38 -9.55
C GLU A 75 20.37 -7.02 -10.05
N GLY A 76 21.49 -6.57 -9.47
CA GLY A 76 22.17 -5.34 -9.86
C GLY A 76 21.47 -4.06 -9.40
N GLY A 77 20.69 -4.13 -8.31
CA GLY A 77 20.01 -2.96 -7.72
C GLY A 77 18.66 -2.63 -8.37
N ARG A 78 18.30 -3.32 -9.46
CA ARG A 78 17.06 -3.17 -10.22
C ARG A 78 15.85 -3.70 -9.46
N PHE A 79 14.66 -3.38 -9.96
CA PHE A 79 13.42 -4.05 -9.56
C PHE A 79 12.41 -4.06 -10.70
N ALA A 80 11.39 -4.90 -10.57
CA ALA A 80 10.25 -4.90 -11.48
C ALA A 80 8.95 -4.55 -10.76
N SER A 81 8.03 -3.92 -11.49
CA SER A 81 6.65 -3.71 -11.06
C SER A 81 5.66 -4.24 -12.10
N GLY A 82 4.58 -4.83 -11.62
CA GLY A 82 3.46 -5.32 -12.41
C GLY A 82 2.19 -4.58 -12.02
N GLY A 83 1.35 -4.26 -13.00
CA GLY A 83 0.15 -3.43 -12.79
C GLY A 83 -1.16 -4.04 -13.30
N GLN A 84 -2.26 -3.39 -12.90
CA GLN A 84 -3.60 -3.67 -13.45
C GLN A 84 -3.74 -3.35 -14.94
N ASP A 85 -2.79 -2.60 -15.50
CA ASP A 85 -2.65 -2.32 -16.92
C ASP A 85 -2.01 -3.49 -17.70
N GLY A 86 -1.72 -4.63 -17.05
CA GLY A 86 -1.11 -5.81 -17.67
C GLY A 86 0.37 -5.61 -18.02
N ARG A 87 0.93 -4.46 -17.64
CA ARG A 87 2.30 -4.08 -17.93
C ARG A 87 3.25 -4.65 -16.89
N VAL A 88 4.41 -5.12 -17.35
CA VAL A 88 5.59 -5.36 -16.53
C VAL A 88 6.61 -4.28 -16.87
N VAL A 89 7.14 -3.62 -15.84
CA VAL A 89 8.09 -2.51 -15.96
C VAL A 89 9.35 -2.86 -15.20
N ILE A 90 10.50 -2.72 -15.85
CA ILE A 90 11.82 -2.94 -15.26
C ILE A 90 12.46 -1.59 -14.97
N TRP A 91 12.97 -1.43 -13.76
CA TRP A 91 13.52 -0.18 -13.23
C TRP A 91 14.98 -0.35 -12.87
N GLY A 92 15.76 0.72 -13.06
CA GLY A 92 17.06 0.89 -12.44
C GLY A 92 16.95 1.88 -11.29
N ASP A 93 18.05 2.58 -11.00
CA ASP A 93 18.12 3.58 -9.91
C ASP A 93 17.40 4.90 -10.23
N SER A 94 16.92 5.07 -11.47
CA SER A 94 16.20 6.25 -11.95
C SER A 94 14.68 5.98 -11.97
N PRO A 95 13.83 6.99 -11.70
CA PRO A 95 12.38 6.87 -11.85
C PRO A 95 11.92 6.69 -13.31
N GLU A 96 12.82 6.74 -14.29
CA GLU A 96 12.53 6.38 -15.68
C GLU A 96 12.68 4.87 -15.89
N PRO A 97 11.73 4.21 -16.57
CA PRO A 97 11.79 2.76 -16.78
C PRO A 97 12.91 2.39 -17.76
N LEU A 98 13.62 1.30 -17.44
CA LEU A 98 14.57 0.66 -18.38
C LEU A 98 13.82 -0.09 -19.48
N GLN A 99 12.71 -0.72 -19.12
CA GLN A 99 11.82 -1.45 -20.02
C GLN A 99 10.39 -1.34 -19.54
N SER A 100 9.43 -1.24 -20.46
CA SER A 100 8.01 -1.17 -20.14
C SER A 100 7.20 -1.82 -21.27
N GLU A 101 6.64 -2.99 -21.00
CA GLU A 101 5.93 -3.79 -22.01
C GLU A 101 4.67 -4.42 -21.43
N ILE A 102 3.65 -4.57 -22.28
CA ILE A 102 2.44 -5.30 -21.93
C ILE A 102 2.74 -6.79 -22.14
N TRP A 103 2.93 -7.51 -21.04
CA TRP A 103 3.14 -8.97 -21.08
C TRP A 103 1.83 -9.73 -20.94
N HIS A 104 0.85 -9.14 -20.25
CA HIS A 104 -0.45 -9.75 -20.05
C HIS A 104 -1.56 -8.84 -20.60
N PRO A 105 -2.58 -9.38 -21.29
CA PRO A 105 -3.74 -8.62 -21.74
C PRO A 105 -4.71 -8.28 -20.60
N LEU A 106 -4.51 -8.86 -19.41
CA LEU A 106 -5.25 -8.65 -18.17
C LEU A 106 -4.26 -8.31 -17.04
N PRO A 107 -4.73 -7.84 -15.86
CA PRO A 107 -3.85 -7.47 -14.76
C PRO A 107 -2.76 -8.48 -14.42
N VAL A 108 -1.57 -8.00 -14.10
CA VAL A 108 -0.52 -8.83 -13.49
C VAL A 108 -0.96 -9.18 -12.07
N GLY A 109 -1.04 -10.46 -11.73
CA GLY A 109 -1.48 -10.96 -10.42
C GLY A 109 -0.33 -11.12 -9.42
N ALA A 110 0.80 -11.67 -9.86
CA ALA A 110 1.97 -11.95 -9.04
C ALA A 110 3.25 -11.98 -9.88
N MET A 111 4.41 -11.79 -9.25
CA MET A 111 5.73 -11.87 -9.89
C MET A 111 6.77 -12.47 -8.96
N VAL A 112 7.80 -13.09 -9.53
CA VAL A 112 8.96 -13.60 -8.80
C VAL A 112 10.24 -13.46 -9.63
N ALA A 113 11.36 -13.17 -8.97
CA ALA A 113 12.67 -13.08 -9.61
C ALA A 113 13.21 -14.49 -9.93
N LEU A 114 13.94 -14.61 -11.03
CA LEU A 114 14.52 -15.87 -11.52
C LEU A 114 15.94 -15.64 -12.04
N GLY A 115 16.94 -15.69 -11.14
CA GLY A 115 18.33 -15.36 -11.50
C GLY A 115 18.40 -14.01 -12.22
N ASP A 116 18.91 -14.00 -13.45
CA ASP A 116 19.01 -12.81 -14.31
C ASP A 116 17.66 -12.24 -14.80
N GLY A 117 16.56 -12.96 -14.60
CA GLY A 117 15.24 -12.67 -15.15
C GLY A 117 14.11 -12.68 -14.12
N LEU A 118 12.88 -12.87 -14.59
CA LEU A 118 11.69 -12.95 -13.72
C LEU A 118 10.57 -13.76 -14.37
N ALA A 119 9.64 -14.22 -13.55
CA ALA A 119 8.34 -14.71 -14.00
C ALA A 119 7.22 -13.80 -13.51
N SER A 120 6.24 -13.54 -14.37
CA SER A 120 4.99 -12.84 -14.02
C SER A 120 3.79 -13.70 -14.33
N ALA A 121 2.80 -13.67 -13.46
CA ALA A 121 1.53 -14.38 -13.65
C ALA A 121 0.42 -13.37 -13.84
N GLY A 122 -0.43 -13.57 -14.84
CA GLY A 122 -1.54 -12.68 -15.15
C GLY A 122 -2.91 -13.25 -14.80
N TRP A 123 -3.90 -12.36 -14.78
CA TRP A 123 -5.31 -12.74 -14.65
C TRP A 123 -5.86 -13.43 -15.91
N ASP A 124 -5.06 -13.48 -16.98
CA ASP A 124 -5.28 -14.23 -18.21
C ASP A 124 -4.98 -15.72 -18.09
N GLY A 125 -4.53 -16.19 -16.92
CA GLY A 125 -4.21 -17.61 -16.69
C GLY A 125 -2.83 -18.02 -17.18
N ARG A 126 -2.00 -17.06 -17.61
CA ARG A 126 -0.67 -17.31 -18.16
C ARG A 126 0.43 -16.90 -17.21
N ILE A 127 1.53 -17.65 -17.26
CA ILE A 127 2.82 -17.25 -16.68
C ILE A 127 3.74 -16.83 -17.83
N ALA A 128 4.26 -15.61 -17.78
CA ALA A 128 5.32 -15.14 -18.66
C ALA A 128 6.68 -15.40 -18.00
N LEU A 129 7.60 -16.04 -18.72
CA LEU A 129 8.97 -16.29 -18.29
C LEU A 129 9.94 -15.42 -19.09
N TRP A 130 10.72 -14.60 -18.40
CA TRP A 130 11.69 -13.70 -19.01
C TRP A 130 13.08 -13.97 -18.49
N SER A 131 14.07 -14.07 -19.38
CA SER A 131 15.47 -14.40 -19.07
C SER A 131 16.37 -13.17 -18.89
N GLY A 132 15.79 -11.99 -18.64
CA GLY A 132 16.54 -10.73 -18.52
C GLY A 132 16.81 -10.02 -19.85
N THR A 133 16.56 -10.69 -20.98
CA THR A 133 16.69 -10.10 -22.32
C THR A 133 15.65 -10.66 -23.29
N GLY A 134 15.35 -9.92 -24.35
CA GLY A 134 14.36 -10.33 -25.35
C GLY A 134 12.93 -10.35 -24.82
N SER A 135 12.04 -11.02 -25.55
CA SER A 135 10.63 -11.17 -25.19
C SER A 135 10.41 -12.38 -24.29
N PRO A 136 9.43 -12.34 -23.37
CA PRO A 136 9.09 -13.49 -22.55
C PRO A 136 8.50 -14.66 -23.36
N SER A 137 8.74 -15.88 -22.88
CA SER A 137 7.96 -17.06 -23.27
C SER A 137 6.75 -17.22 -22.35
N TYR A 138 5.77 -18.05 -22.71
CA TYR A 138 4.50 -18.16 -21.98
C TYR A 138 4.13 -19.60 -21.68
N ILE A 139 3.55 -19.81 -20.50
CA ILE A 139 2.95 -21.06 -20.03
C ILE A 139 1.45 -20.84 -19.86
N GLU A 140 0.63 -21.72 -20.44
CA GLU A 140 -0.81 -21.80 -20.14
C GLU A 140 -0.99 -22.53 -18.80
N ALA A 141 -1.11 -21.74 -17.73
CA ALA A 141 -0.96 -22.26 -16.38
C ALA A 141 -2.31 -22.62 -15.73
N HIS A 142 -3.29 -21.72 -15.78
CA HIS A 142 -4.57 -21.88 -15.07
C HIS A 142 -5.77 -21.50 -15.94
N GLU A 143 -6.93 -22.09 -15.66
CA GLU A 143 -8.21 -21.62 -16.20
C GLU A 143 -8.69 -20.41 -15.38
N GLY A 144 -8.36 -19.21 -15.85
CA GLY A 144 -8.70 -17.95 -15.20
C GLY A 144 -7.57 -17.37 -14.36
N GLN A 145 -7.90 -16.45 -13.46
CA GLN A 145 -6.90 -15.60 -12.81
C GLN A 145 -5.88 -16.38 -11.97
N ILE A 146 -4.60 -16.06 -12.12
CA ILE A 146 -3.54 -16.50 -11.22
C ILE A 146 -3.40 -15.47 -10.09
N THR A 147 -3.50 -15.93 -8.85
CA THR A 147 -3.47 -15.07 -7.65
C THR A 147 -2.16 -15.15 -6.88
N GLY A 148 -1.36 -16.20 -7.10
CA GLY A 148 -0.04 -16.36 -6.48
C GLY A 148 0.94 -17.07 -7.41
N LEU A 149 2.20 -16.63 -7.35
CA LEU A 149 3.34 -17.19 -8.07
C LEU A 149 4.58 -17.06 -7.19
N ILE A 150 5.32 -18.15 -7.00
CA ILE A 150 6.56 -18.15 -6.21
C ILE A 150 7.59 -19.12 -6.79
N GLY A 151 8.86 -18.86 -6.54
CA GLY A 151 9.94 -19.81 -6.81
C GLY A 151 9.89 -20.94 -5.78
N TYR A 152 9.99 -22.19 -6.24
CA TYR A 152 9.93 -23.34 -5.34
C TYR A 152 10.77 -24.50 -5.86
N ARG A 153 11.71 -24.98 -5.04
CA ARG A 153 12.61 -26.11 -5.33
C ARG A 153 13.28 -26.04 -6.72
N GLY A 154 13.75 -24.86 -7.10
CA GLY A 154 14.40 -24.58 -8.38
C GLY A 154 13.46 -24.31 -9.55
N GLY A 155 12.16 -24.58 -9.40
CA GLY A 155 11.12 -24.26 -10.35
C GLY A 155 10.16 -23.19 -9.83
N LEU A 156 8.88 -23.29 -10.21
CA LEU A 156 7.82 -22.37 -9.78
C LEU A 156 6.67 -23.13 -9.13
N ALA A 157 5.91 -22.43 -8.29
CA ALA A 157 4.58 -22.83 -7.85
C ALA A 157 3.59 -21.71 -8.12
N SER A 158 2.38 -22.05 -8.57
CA SER A 158 1.31 -21.09 -8.84
C SER A 158 -0.03 -21.56 -8.31
N VAL A 159 -0.89 -20.61 -7.97
CA VAL A 159 -2.28 -20.85 -7.55
C VAL A 159 -3.23 -19.95 -8.34
N GLY A 160 -4.39 -20.49 -8.70
CA GLY A 160 -5.36 -19.78 -9.54
C GLY A 160 -6.82 -20.04 -9.20
N ALA A 161 -7.70 -19.33 -9.91
CA ALA A 161 -9.15 -19.43 -9.76
C ALA A 161 -9.73 -20.80 -10.16
N ASP A 162 -8.95 -21.63 -10.87
CA ASP A 162 -9.29 -23.01 -11.21
C ASP A 162 -9.18 -23.98 -10.01
N LEU A 163 -8.94 -23.46 -8.80
CA LEU A 163 -8.81 -24.22 -7.56
C LEU A 163 -7.65 -25.21 -7.61
N ARG A 164 -6.54 -24.84 -8.25
CA ARG A 164 -5.33 -25.66 -8.31
C ARG A 164 -4.14 -24.93 -7.75
N LEU A 165 -3.30 -25.67 -7.04
CA LEU A 165 -1.89 -25.36 -6.88
C LEU A 165 -1.11 -26.22 -7.88
N ARG A 166 -0.30 -25.59 -8.71
CA ARG A 166 0.52 -26.24 -9.74
C ARG A 166 1.99 -26.01 -9.48
N LEU A 167 2.80 -27.02 -9.74
CA LEU A 167 4.26 -26.97 -9.70
C LEU A 167 4.79 -27.01 -11.13
N TRP A 168 5.86 -26.26 -11.37
CA TRP A 168 6.50 -26.14 -12.67
C TRP A 168 7.99 -26.40 -12.52
N ASN A 169 8.56 -27.14 -13.45
CA ASN A 169 10.00 -27.28 -13.59
C ASN A 169 10.64 -25.95 -14.03
N PRO A 170 11.96 -25.78 -13.87
CA PRO A 170 12.66 -24.55 -14.29
C PRO A 170 12.48 -24.19 -15.77
N ASP A 171 12.22 -25.20 -16.62
CA ASP A 171 11.96 -25.03 -18.06
C ASP A 171 10.49 -24.69 -18.39
N GLY A 172 9.64 -24.55 -17.37
CA GLY A 172 8.22 -24.24 -17.51
C GLY A 172 7.33 -25.45 -17.78
N THR A 173 7.86 -26.68 -17.78
CA THR A 173 7.04 -27.88 -17.92
C THR A 173 6.30 -28.22 -16.62
N ASP A 174 5.14 -28.87 -16.74
CA ASP A 174 4.33 -29.31 -15.59
C ASP A 174 5.11 -30.29 -14.72
N ALA A 175 5.15 -30.02 -13.40
CA ALA A 175 5.80 -30.86 -12.39
C ALA A 175 4.80 -31.49 -11.41
N GLY A 176 3.49 -31.36 -11.69
CA GLY A 176 2.41 -31.87 -10.86
C GLY A 176 1.51 -30.77 -10.29
N GLN A 177 0.40 -31.19 -9.71
CA GLN A 177 -0.62 -30.29 -9.20
C GLN A 177 -1.42 -30.95 -8.06
N ILE A 178 -2.09 -30.13 -7.28
CA ILE A 178 -3.06 -30.53 -6.26
C ILE A 178 -4.32 -29.67 -6.36
N SER A 179 -5.48 -30.28 -6.14
CA SER A 179 -6.75 -29.56 -6.06
C SER A 179 -6.89 -28.89 -4.69
N LEU A 180 -7.28 -27.62 -4.69
CA LEU A 180 -7.56 -26.85 -3.49
C LEU A 180 -9.07 -26.89 -3.17
N PRO A 181 -9.46 -27.06 -1.91
CA PRO A 181 -10.87 -27.03 -1.50
C PRO A 181 -11.55 -25.65 -1.68
N ALA A 182 -10.76 -24.58 -1.73
CA ALA A 182 -11.22 -23.21 -1.90
C ALA A 182 -10.22 -22.39 -2.71
N ALA A 183 -10.66 -21.24 -3.21
CA ALA A 183 -9.81 -20.32 -3.95
C ALA A 183 -8.62 -19.85 -3.10
N ALA A 184 -7.48 -19.61 -3.73
CA ALA A 184 -6.32 -19.03 -3.09
C ALA A 184 -6.32 -17.50 -3.24
N SER A 185 -6.10 -16.79 -2.14
CA SER A 185 -5.84 -15.34 -2.14
C SER A 185 -4.37 -15.03 -2.38
N ALA A 186 -3.48 -15.82 -1.76
CA ALA A 186 -2.04 -15.60 -1.79
C ALA A 186 -1.27 -16.92 -1.54
N LEU A 187 0.00 -16.92 -1.93
CA LEU A 187 0.91 -18.07 -1.85
C LEU A 187 2.27 -17.61 -1.28
N ALA A 188 2.82 -18.37 -0.34
CA ALA A 188 4.16 -18.16 0.21
C ALA A 188 4.91 -19.49 0.38
N THR A 189 6.22 -19.42 0.63
CA THR A 189 7.06 -20.59 0.92
C THR A 189 8.13 -20.23 1.94
N ASP A 190 8.47 -21.18 2.80
CA ASP A 190 9.67 -21.16 3.64
C ASP A 190 10.84 -21.95 3.00
N GLY A 191 10.66 -22.40 1.76
CA GLY A 191 11.58 -23.27 1.02
C GLY A 191 11.30 -24.77 1.21
N ALA A 192 10.76 -25.18 2.36
CA ALA A 192 10.42 -26.57 2.65
C ALA A 192 8.99 -26.93 2.20
N ALA A 193 8.05 -26.02 2.44
CA ALA A 193 6.63 -26.17 2.15
C ALA A 193 6.05 -24.93 1.45
N LEU A 194 4.85 -25.08 0.90
CA LEU A 194 4.03 -24.01 0.34
C LEU A 194 2.87 -23.72 1.29
N PHE A 195 2.55 -22.43 1.45
CA PHE A 195 1.46 -21.96 2.30
C PHE A 195 0.46 -21.17 1.47
N VAL A 196 -0.80 -21.58 1.51
CA VAL A 196 -1.90 -21.00 0.74
C VAL A 196 -2.89 -20.35 1.70
N ALA A 197 -3.02 -19.03 1.62
CA ALA A 197 -4.06 -18.29 2.33
C ALA A 197 -5.32 -18.22 1.47
N SER A 198 -6.48 -18.48 2.06
CA SER A 198 -7.75 -18.55 1.34
C SER A 198 -8.86 -17.66 1.94
N PRO A 199 -9.82 -17.19 1.13
CA PRO A 199 -10.95 -16.37 1.59
C PRO A 199 -11.90 -17.07 2.56
N ASP A 200 -11.81 -18.39 2.71
CA ASP A 200 -12.57 -19.19 3.67
C ASP A 200 -12.03 -19.12 5.11
N GLY A 201 -10.92 -18.42 5.33
CA GLY A 201 -10.30 -18.27 6.66
C GLY A 201 -9.28 -19.36 7.00
N ILE A 202 -8.98 -20.24 6.05
CA ILE A 202 -8.11 -21.41 6.24
C ILE A 202 -6.74 -21.16 5.61
N LEU A 203 -5.69 -21.38 6.40
CA LEU A 203 -4.32 -21.52 5.91
C LEU A 203 -4.07 -22.98 5.57
N ARG A 204 -3.53 -23.23 4.38
CA ARG A 204 -3.21 -24.58 3.92
C ARG A 204 -1.71 -24.75 3.73
N LYS A 205 -1.15 -25.87 4.14
CA LYS A 205 0.26 -26.23 3.96
C LYS A 205 0.39 -27.40 3.00
N VAL A 206 1.33 -27.30 2.06
CA VAL A 206 1.66 -28.34 1.09
C VAL A 206 3.16 -28.63 1.13
N THR A 207 3.52 -29.80 1.63
CA THR A 207 4.90 -30.34 1.72
C THR A 207 5.24 -31.20 0.49
N ALA A 208 4.24 -31.91 -0.01
CA ALA A 208 4.26 -32.75 -1.20
C ALA A 208 2.91 -32.65 -1.92
N ILE A 209 2.87 -32.92 -3.22
CA ILE A 209 1.64 -32.83 -4.04
C ILE A 209 0.50 -33.77 -3.58
N THR A 210 0.76 -34.65 -2.62
CA THR A 210 -0.21 -35.58 -2.02
C THR A 210 -0.62 -35.20 -0.59
N GLU A 211 0.01 -34.20 0.01
CA GLU A 211 -0.15 -33.82 1.41
C GLU A 211 -0.67 -32.38 1.50
N LEU A 212 -1.87 -32.22 2.06
CA LEU A 212 -2.52 -30.94 2.27
C LEU A 212 -3.00 -30.89 3.72
N ASP A 213 -2.29 -30.11 4.53
CA ASP A 213 -2.69 -29.80 5.90
C ASP A 213 -3.47 -28.49 5.92
N GLU A 214 -4.43 -28.38 6.84
CA GLU A 214 -5.32 -27.22 6.95
C GLU A 214 -5.42 -26.74 8.41
N ALA A 215 -5.42 -25.43 8.60
CA ALA A 215 -5.71 -24.80 9.87
C ALA A 215 -6.67 -23.62 9.68
N THR A 216 -7.75 -23.60 10.44
CA THR A 216 -8.65 -22.45 10.51
C THR A 216 -7.99 -21.35 11.32
N ILE A 217 -7.54 -20.28 10.63
CA ILE A 217 -6.88 -19.14 11.27
C ILE A 217 -7.91 -18.09 11.68
N SER A 218 -8.92 -17.86 10.83
CA SER A 218 -9.90 -16.81 11.05
C SER A 218 -11.29 -17.22 10.59
N SER A 219 -12.31 -16.55 11.14
CA SER A 219 -13.68 -16.58 10.59
C SER A 219 -13.87 -15.57 9.45
N ARG A 220 -12.82 -14.81 9.13
CA ARG A 220 -12.76 -13.81 8.06
C ARG A 220 -11.78 -14.27 6.99
N GLY A 221 -11.99 -13.80 5.76
CA GLY A 221 -11.15 -14.22 4.63
C GLY A 221 -9.71 -13.75 4.77
N LEU A 222 -8.79 -14.67 4.54
CA LEU A 222 -7.35 -14.40 4.48
C LEU A 222 -7.03 -13.78 3.11
N LEU A 223 -6.20 -12.75 3.11
CA LEU A 223 -5.87 -11.95 1.92
C LEU A 223 -4.42 -12.07 1.50
N SER A 224 -3.51 -12.20 2.48
CA SER A 224 -2.07 -12.18 2.25
C SER A 224 -1.39 -13.22 3.13
N VAL A 225 -0.25 -13.73 2.64
CA VAL A 225 0.62 -14.63 3.39
C VAL A 225 2.07 -14.31 3.03
N ALA A 226 2.94 -14.33 4.04
CA ALA A 226 4.39 -14.30 3.88
C ALA A 226 5.00 -15.37 4.78
N ALA A 227 6.09 -15.98 4.34
CA ALA A 227 6.76 -17.03 5.08
C ALA A 227 8.26 -16.74 5.14
N SER A 228 8.86 -17.15 6.25
CA SER A 228 10.30 -17.18 6.49
C SER A 228 10.64 -18.48 7.21
N GLU A 229 11.92 -18.77 7.42
CA GLU A 229 12.33 -19.91 8.23
C GLU A 229 11.68 -19.81 9.63
N GLY A 230 10.88 -20.82 9.99
CA GLY A 230 10.26 -20.93 11.31
C GLY A 230 9.01 -20.06 11.56
N LEU A 231 8.48 -19.34 10.56
CA LEU A 231 7.30 -18.51 10.74
C LEU A 231 6.47 -18.29 9.47
N VAL A 232 5.15 -18.29 9.61
CA VAL A 232 4.21 -17.85 8.57
C VAL A 232 3.35 -16.72 9.10
N ALA A 233 3.38 -15.57 8.43
CA ALA A 233 2.49 -14.46 8.70
C ALA A 233 1.29 -14.50 7.76
N VAL A 234 0.08 -14.34 8.29
CA VAL A 234 -1.17 -14.38 7.53
C VAL A 234 -2.02 -13.16 7.83
N GLY A 235 -2.43 -12.40 6.82
CA GLY A 235 -3.23 -11.19 6.96
C GLY A 235 -4.67 -11.39 6.48
N ALA A 236 -5.64 -10.75 7.14
CA ALA A 236 -7.06 -10.84 6.78
C ALA A 236 -7.70 -9.51 6.35
N MET A 237 -8.93 -9.62 5.84
CA MET A 237 -9.75 -8.47 5.44
C MET A 237 -10.08 -7.48 6.56
N THR A 238 -9.95 -7.88 7.82
CA THR A 238 -10.30 -7.06 8.99
C THR A 238 -9.14 -6.25 9.54
N GLY A 239 -7.92 -6.46 9.05
CA GLY A 239 -6.72 -5.81 9.60
C GLY A 239 -5.94 -6.64 10.61
N ASP A 240 -6.41 -7.84 10.89
CA ASP A 240 -5.71 -8.79 11.73
C ASP A 240 -4.57 -9.46 10.96
N VAL A 241 -3.46 -9.68 11.64
CA VAL A 241 -2.35 -10.53 11.20
C VAL A 241 -2.07 -11.59 12.26
N TRP A 242 -1.92 -12.85 11.84
CA TRP A 242 -1.51 -13.94 12.71
C TRP A 242 -0.12 -14.43 12.32
N LEU A 243 0.71 -14.67 13.33
CA LEU A 243 1.98 -15.38 13.15
C LEU A 243 1.77 -16.82 13.58
N VAL A 244 2.07 -17.73 12.66
CA VAL A 244 1.72 -19.14 12.71
C VAL A 244 2.98 -19.98 12.66
N ASP A 245 3.04 -21.00 13.51
CA ASP A 245 4.09 -22.01 13.46
C ASP A 245 3.97 -22.80 12.13
N PRO A 246 5.01 -22.84 11.28
CA PRO A 246 4.92 -23.50 9.99
C PRO A 246 4.74 -25.02 10.10
N ASP A 247 5.15 -25.64 11.21
CA ASP A 247 5.09 -27.09 11.40
C ASP A 247 3.77 -27.54 11.98
N THR A 248 3.30 -26.89 13.05
CA THR A 248 2.04 -27.27 13.70
C THR A 248 0.81 -26.55 13.16
N LEU A 249 1.01 -25.45 12.43
CA LEU A 249 -0.03 -24.50 12.01
C LEU A 249 -0.78 -23.83 13.17
N ASP A 250 -0.22 -23.87 14.38
CA ASP A 250 -0.78 -23.17 15.52
C ASP A 250 -0.48 -21.67 15.44
N VAL A 251 -1.49 -20.87 15.76
CA VAL A 251 -1.33 -19.42 15.92
C VAL A 251 -0.52 -19.14 17.18
N GLN A 252 0.63 -18.48 17.01
CA GLN A 252 1.52 -18.07 18.10
C GLN A 252 1.25 -16.63 18.55
N VAL A 253 1.00 -15.73 17.59
CA VAL A 253 0.79 -14.30 17.84
C VAL A 253 -0.37 -13.78 16.99
N ALA A 254 -1.14 -12.85 17.54
CA ALA A 254 -2.17 -12.09 16.82
C ALA A 254 -1.89 -10.60 16.94
N ILE A 255 -1.99 -9.87 15.84
CA ILE A 255 -1.70 -8.45 15.72
C ILE A 255 -2.92 -7.75 15.13
N GLU A 256 -3.48 -6.80 15.87
CA GLU A 256 -4.51 -5.87 15.37
C GLU A 256 -3.82 -4.64 14.79
N THR A 257 -3.64 -4.62 13.48
CA THR A 257 -2.79 -3.58 12.85
C THR A 257 -3.46 -2.20 12.74
N GLY A 258 -4.80 -2.16 12.78
CA GLY A 258 -5.60 -0.96 12.52
C GLY A 258 -5.60 -0.49 11.06
N GLN A 259 -5.07 -1.27 10.11
CA GLN A 259 -4.94 -0.85 8.70
C GLN A 259 -6.15 -1.18 7.82
N GLY A 260 -7.22 -1.78 8.38
CA GLY A 260 -8.23 -2.45 7.57
C GLY A 260 -7.61 -3.62 6.78
N PRO A 261 -8.17 -4.03 5.63
CA PRO A 261 -7.66 -5.18 4.87
C PRO A 261 -6.13 -5.21 4.70
N ILE A 262 -5.49 -6.31 5.10
CA ILE A 262 -4.04 -6.51 4.93
C ILE A 262 -3.76 -7.12 3.56
N TRP A 263 -3.40 -6.25 2.62
CA TRP A 263 -3.19 -6.62 1.22
C TRP A 263 -1.80 -7.18 0.96
N ALA A 264 -0.80 -6.78 1.74
CA ALA A 264 0.57 -7.16 1.54
C ALA A 264 1.28 -7.45 2.85
N LEU A 265 2.10 -8.49 2.83
CA LEU A 265 3.01 -8.87 3.90
C LEU A 265 4.40 -9.12 3.32
N ALA A 266 5.43 -8.77 4.06
CA ALA A 266 6.81 -9.19 3.78
C ALA A 266 7.54 -9.41 5.10
N ILE A 267 8.49 -10.35 5.14
CA ILE A 267 9.32 -10.61 6.31
C ILE A 267 10.77 -10.43 5.90
N SER A 268 11.51 -9.63 6.65
CA SER A 268 12.93 -9.37 6.40
C SER A 268 13.63 -9.07 7.73
N ASP A 269 14.79 -9.69 7.95
CA ASP A 269 15.66 -9.45 9.12
C ASP A 269 14.92 -9.47 10.49
N GLY A 270 14.01 -10.43 10.68
CA GLY A 270 13.24 -10.55 11.92
C GLY A 270 12.18 -9.46 12.11
N VAL A 271 11.81 -8.77 11.03
CA VAL A 271 10.76 -7.74 11.02
C VAL A 271 9.66 -8.17 10.06
N LEU A 272 8.42 -8.10 10.54
CA LEU A 272 7.23 -8.21 9.71
C LEU A 272 6.85 -6.81 9.20
N LEU A 273 6.62 -6.70 7.89
CA LEU A 273 6.07 -5.54 7.21
C LEU A 273 4.62 -5.80 6.84
N THR A 274 3.74 -4.84 7.13
CA THR A 274 2.31 -4.90 6.77
C THR A 274 1.90 -3.72 5.91
N GLY A 275 1.23 -4.01 4.80
CA GLY A 275 0.61 -3.03 3.91
C GLY A 275 -0.90 -3.22 3.90
N GLY A 276 -1.64 -2.17 4.24
CA GLY A 276 -3.10 -2.20 4.32
C GLY A 276 -3.79 -1.05 3.59
N ASN A 277 -5.02 -0.75 4.00
CA ASN A 277 -5.92 0.16 3.27
C ASN A 277 -5.61 1.65 3.45
N ASP A 278 -4.81 1.99 4.46
CA ASP A 278 -4.48 3.37 4.83
C ASP A 278 -3.24 3.93 4.11
N GLY A 279 -2.63 3.16 3.20
CA GLY A 279 -1.45 3.58 2.43
C GLY A 279 -0.14 3.59 3.22
N LEU A 280 -0.17 3.10 4.46
CA LEU A 280 0.99 3.03 5.33
C LEU A 280 1.62 1.64 5.28
N ILE A 281 2.94 1.58 5.39
CA ILE A 281 3.66 0.34 5.67
C ILE A 281 4.08 0.38 7.13
N ARG A 282 3.63 -0.59 7.93
CA ARG A 282 3.96 -0.72 9.35
C ARG A 282 4.96 -1.85 9.56
N ARG A 283 5.73 -1.72 10.64
CA ARG A 283 6.79 -2.65 11.03
C ARG A 283 6.45 -3.27 12.39
N TRP A 284 6.67 -4.57 12.52
CA TRP A 284 6.39 -5.32 13.73
C TRP A 284 7.54 -6.27 14.04
N SER A 285 7.83 -6.48 15.33
CA SER A 285 8.64 -7.62 15.75
C SER A 285 7.86 -8.91 15.49
N LEU A 286 8.58 -10.04 15.43
CA LEU A 286 7.95 -11.36 15.34
C LEU A 286 7.25 -11.80 16.63
N ASP A 287 7.34 -11.00 17.70
CA ASP A 287 6.53 -11.13 18.91
C ASP A 287 5.25 -10.27 18.87
N GLY A 288 4.99 -9.61 17.74
CA GLY A 288 3.79 -8.79 17.51
C GLY A 288 3.87 -7.37 18.07
N ILE A 289 5.06 -6.89 18.44
CA ILE A 289 5.24 -5.55 18.98
C ILE A 289 5.47 -4.57 17.82
N ALA A 290 4.69 -3.50 17.77
CA ALA A 290 4.90 -2.40 16.83
C ALA A 290 6.32 -1.81 16.98
N LEU A 291 7.04 -1.69 15.86
CA LEU A 291 8.41 -1.14 15.85
C LEU A 291 8.38 0.34 15.44
N GLY A 292 8.92 1.19 16.31
CA GLY A 292 9.10 2.63 16.10
C GLY A 292 8.10 3.50 16.87
N GLU A 293 8.30 4.82 16.84
CA GLU A 293 7.40 5.78 17.48
C GLU A 293 6.26 6.14 16.52
N GLY A 294 5.04 5.80 16.92
CA GLY A 294 3.82 6.16 16.22
C GLY A 294 3.78 7.56 15.65
N SER A 295 3.69 7.66 14.34
CA SER A 295 3.43 8.93 13.69
C SER A 295 1.92 9.21 13.68
N GLY A 296 1.53 10.47 13.95
CA GLY A 296 0.14 10.94 14.02
C GLY A 296 -0.69 10.73 12.75
N PRO A 297 -1.79 11.46 12.51
CA PRO A 297 -2.68 11.21 11.38
C PRO A 297 -1.92 11.09 10.03
N PRO A 298 -2.38 10.22 9.10
CA PRO A 298 -1.72 10.01 7.81
C PRO A 298 -1.57 11.32 7.04
N ASP A 299 -0.51 11.44 6.25
CA ASP A 299 -0.28 12.61 5.39
C ASP A 299 -1.50 12.81 4.48
N PRO A 300 -2.22 13.94 4.56
CA PRO A 300 -3.46 14.07 3.80
C PRO A 300 -3.25 14.17 2.29
N THR A 301 -2.02 14.38 1.81
CA THR A 301 -1.68 14.28 0.39
C THR A 301 -1.81 12.85 -0.13
N LEU A 302 -1.83 11.88 0.79
CA LEU A 302 -1.99 10.46 0.51
C LEU A 302 -3.45 10.02 0.63
N THR A 303 -4.24 10.57 1.54
CA THR A 303 -5.65 10.18 1.68
C THR A 303 -6.58 10.85 0.66
N ASN A 304 -6.17 11.97 0.05
CA ASN A 304 -6.89 12.63 -1.05
C ASN A 304 -5.91 13.10 -2.14
N PRO A 305 -5.42 12.17 -2.99
CA PRO A 305 -4.41 12.49 -4.00
C PRO A 305 -4.92 13.49 -5.05
N ARG A 306 -6.22 13.47 -5.38
CA ARG A 306 -6.80 14.42 -6.34
C ARG A 306 -6.89 15.84 -5.78
N GLY A 307 -7.36 16.00 -4.55
CA GLY A 307 -7.38 17.29 -3.86
C GLY A 307 -5.97 17.86 -3.67
N ALA A 308 -5.01 17.00 -3.31
CA ALA A 308 -3.59 17.38 -3.22
C ALA A 308 -3.01 17.83 -4.57
N GLU A 309 -3.40 17.19 -5.67
CA GLU A 309 -2.99 17.59 -7.02
C GLU A 309 -3.55 18.97 -7.40
N VAL A 310 -4.85 19.20 -7.18
CA VAL A 310 -5.50 20.50 -7.42
C VAL A 310 -4.84 21.59 -6.55
N PHE A 311 -4.51 21.28 -5.30
CA PHE A 311 -3.85 22.20 -4.37
C PHE A 311 -2.44 22.64 -4.81
N ARG A 312 -1.75 21.91 -5.69
CA ARG A 312 -0.36 22.25 -6.10
C ARG A 312 -0.22 23.67 -6.62
N ALA A 313 -1.23 24.17 -7.33
CA ALA A 313 -1.23 25.54 -7.83
C ALA A 313 -1.34 26.58 -6.68
N CYS A 314 -2.02 26.24 -5.59
CA CYS A 314 -2.16 27.08 -4.39
C CYS A 314 -0.91 27.01 -3.49
N ALA A 315 -0.20 25.88 -3.48
CA ALA A 315 0.97 25.61 -2.63
C ALA A 315 2.15 26.58 -2.88
N VAL A 316 2.18 27.25 -4.03
CA VAL A 316 3.16 28.29 -4.34
C VAL A 316 3.01 29.49 -3.39
N CYS A 317 1.76 29.87 -3.11
CA CYS A 317 1.44 31.09 -2.37
C CYS A 317 1.01 30.81 -0.93
N HIS A 318 0.58 29.60 -0.61
CA HIS A 318 -0.04 29.26 0.66
C HIS A 318 0.67 28.12 1.39
N THR A 319 0.74 28.26 2.71
CA THR A 319 1.18 27.25 3.66
C THR A 319 -0.03 26.62 4.33
N LEU A 320 0.14 25.42 4.89
CA LEU A 320 -0.93 24.63 5.51
C LEU A 320 -0.80 24.50 7.03
N THR A 321 0.39 24.78 7.57
CA THR A 321 0.72 24.63 8.99
C THR A 321 0.84 26.01 9.67
N PRO A 322 0.71 26.08 11.02
CA PRO A 322 0.89 27.34 11.75
C PRO A 322 2.35 27.84 11.70
N ASP A 323 3.32 26.93 11.67
CA ASP A 323 4.74 27.26 11.82
C ASP A 323 5.40 27.77 10.53
N ASP A 324 4.82 27.47 9.37
CA ASP A 324 5.37 27.86 8.07
C ASP A 324 5.11 29.33 7.71
N GLY A 325 4.37 30.07 8.55
CA GLY A 325 4.08 31.50 8.37
C GLY A 325 3.33 31.83 7.08
N ALA A 326 3.30 33.11 6.70
CA ALA A 326 2.71 33.56 5.43
C ALA A 326 3.76 33.65 4.31
N ARG A 327 3.33 33.39 3.07
CA ARG A 327 4.14 33.59 1.85
C ARG A 327 3.55 34.74 1.02
N ALA A 328 3.36 34.54 -0.28
CA ALA A 328 2.63 35.47 -1.14
C ALA A 328 1.14 35.57 -0.75
N GLY A 329 0.60 34.54 -0.10
CA GLY A 329 -0.71 34.51 0.55
C GLY A 329 -0.62 34.15 2.05
N PRO A 330 -1.72 34.34 2.80
CA PRO A 330 -1.80 33.95 4.21
C PRO A 330 -1.71 32.43 4.40
N THR A 331 -1.34 31.96 5.59
CA THR A 331 -1.48 30.53 5.93
C THR A 331 -2.94 30.10 5.85
N LEU A 332 -3.18 28.89 5.34
CA LEU A 332 -4.50 28.27 5.32
C LEU A 332 -4.76 27.45 6.58
N HIS A 333 -3.81 27.33 7.50
CA HIS A 333 -4.07 26.74 8.80
C HIS A 333 -5.21 27.45 9.52
N GLY A 334 -6.16 26.68 10.05
CA GLY A 334 -7.39 27.14 10.68
C GLY A 334 -8.31 27.93 9.73
N ILE A 335 -8.31 27.66 8.42
CA ILE A 335 -9.12 28.44 7.47
C ILE A 335 -10.62 28.25 7.69
N PHE A 336 -11.09 27.04 8.01
CA PHE A 336 -12.52 26.77 8.15
C PHE A 336 -13.12 27.46 9.38
N GLY A 337 -14.14 28.27 9.15
CA GLY A 337 -14.77 29.14 10.15
C GLY A 337 -14.07 30.49 10.33
N ARG A 338 -12.91 30.72 9.72
CA ARG A 338 -12.21 32.00 9.80
C ARG A 338 -12.88 33.03 8.90
N ARG A 339 -13.07 34.24 9.42
CA ARG A 339 -13.51 35.40 8.62
C ARG A 339 -12.41 35.78 7.60
N ILE A 340 -12.79 36.29 6.45
CA ILE A 340 -11.85 36.84 5.48
C ILE A 340 -11.03 37.98 6.09
N ALA A 341 -9.78 38.13 5.64
CA ALA A 341 -8.87 39.19 6.05
C ALA A 341 -8.47 39.22 7.55
N THR A 342 -8.57 38.10 8.27
CA THR A 342 -8.23 38.02 9.71
C THR A 342 -7.13 37.03 10.08
N ALA A 343 -6.43 36.42 9.10
CA ALA A 343 -5.27 35.59 9.44
C ALA A 343 -4.19 36.44 10.11
N GLU A 344 -3.71 35.99 11.27
CA GLU A 344 -2.72 36.71 12.06
C GLU A 344 -1.40 36.86 11.28
N GLY A 345 -0.76 38.02 11.43
CA GLY A 345 0.54 38.29 10.81
C GLY A 345 0.51 38.54 9.29
N TYR A 346 -0.63 38.49 8.61
CA TYR A 346 -0.73 38.77 7.18
C TYR A 346 -1.34 40.14 6.85
N GLN A 347 -0.71 40.89 5.94
CA GLN A 347 -1.17 42.21 5.53
C GLN A 347 -2.14 42.12 4.34
N TYR A 348 -3.45 42.20 4.61
CA TYR A 348 -4.49 42.20 3.60
C TYR A 348 -4.68 43.56 2.91
N SER A 349 -5.22 43.56 1.69
CA SER A 349 -5.69 44.78 1.02
C SER A 349 -6.93 45.34 1.73
N GLU A 350 -7.14 46.66 1.66
CA GLU A 350 -8.30 47.31 2.27
C GLU A 350 -9.62 46.75 1.71
N ALA A 351 -9.68 46.46 0.41
CA ALA A 351 -10.85 45.87 -0.23
C ALA A 351 -11.31 44.56 0.43
N LEU A 352 -10.37 43.70 0.88
CA LEU A 352 -10.72 42.45 1.53
C LEU A 352 -11.20 42.63 2.98
N LYS A 353 -10.79 43.71 3.65
CA LYS A 353 -11.21 44.00 5.04
C LYS A 353 -12.67 44.42 5.12
N ASP A 354 -13.19 45.03 4.05
CA ASP A 354 -14.58 45.47 3.96
C ASP A 354 -15.55 44.33 3.60
N LEU A 355 -15.05 43.16 3.22
CA LEU A 355 -15.86 41.98 2.90
C LEU A 355 -16.33 41.24 4.16
N ASP A 356 -17.50 40.61 4.06
CA ASP A 356 -18.12 39.82 5.13
C ASP A 356 -18.28 38.36 4.70
N ILE A 357 -17.13 37.69 4.45
CA ILE A 357 -17.08 36.28 4.07
C ILE A 357 -16.52 35.47 5.24
N VAL A 358 -17.16 34.34 5.55
CA VAL A 358 -16.65 33.32 6.46
C VAL A 358 -16.28 32.09 5.64
N TRP A 359 -15.04 31.63 5.76
CA TRP A 359 -14.55 30.50 4.98
C TRP A 359 -15.17 29.19 5.46
N THR A 360 -16.16 28.71 4.72
CA THR A 360 -16.75 27.38 4.81
C THR A 360 -16.41 26.56 3.56
N ALA A 361 -16.67 25.25 3.60
CA ALA A 361 -16.60 24.37 2.43
C ALA A 361 -17.31 24.97 1.19
N GLN A 362 -18.50 25.54 1.41
CA GLN A 362 -19.26 26.19 0.34
C GLN A 362 -18.53 27.42 -0.22
N THR A 363 -18.13 28.36 0.63
CA THR A 363 -17.51 29.62 0.16
C THR A 363 -16.15 29.42 -0.50
N ILE A 364 -15.39 28.39 -0.07
CA ILE A 364 -14.12 28.02 -0.73
C ILE A 364 -14.41 27.44 -2.11
N SER A 365 -15.43 26.57 -2.23
CA SER A 365 -15.85 26.06 -3.54
C SER A 365 -16.33 27.20 -4.46
N GLU A 366 -17.15 28.11 -3.96
CA GLU A 366 -17.65 29.27 -4.72
C GLU A 366 -16.51 30.20 -5.18
N LEU A 367 -15.50 30.45 -4.35
CA LEU A 367 -14.31 31.21 -4.74
C LEU A 367 -13.67 30.64 -6.02
N PHE A 368 -13.50 29.32 -6.10
CA PHE A 368 -12.88 28.68 -7.27
C PHE A 368 -13.85 28.41 -8.42
N GLU A 369 -15.16 28.48 -8.18
CA GLU A 369 -16.18 28.44 -9.23
C GLU A 369 -16.23 29.77 -9.99
N TYR A 370 -16.30 30.89 -9.26
CA TYR A 370 -16.47 32.22 -9.83
C TYR A 370 -15.14 32.92 -10.13
N GLY A 371 -14.07 32.58 -9.39
CA GLY A 371 -12.76 33.20 -9.51
C GLY A 371 -12.53 34.34 -8.49
N PRO A 372 -11.28 34.59 -8.06
CA PRO A 372 -10.93 35.65 -7.12
C PRO A 372 -11.38 37.05 -7.55
N ASP A 373 -11.32 37.37 -8.85
CA ASP A 373 -11.70 38.70 -9.35
C ASP A 373 -13.18 39.00 -9.13
N ALA A 374 -14.04 37.97 -9.21
CA ALA A 374 -15.48 38.09 -9.04
C ALA A 374 -15.91 37.90 -7.57
N TYR A 375 -15.33 36.93 -6.87
CA TYR A 375 -15.78 36.54 -5.52
C TYR A 375 -15.08 37.34 -4.41
N THR A 376 -13.83 37.75 -4.63
CA THR A 376 -13.02 38.54 -3.67
C THR A 376 -12.32 39.71 -4.36
N PRO A 377 -13.10 40.67 -4.91
CA PRO A 377 -12.54 41.76 -5.70
C PRO A 377 -11.53 42.58 -4.88
N GLY A 378 -10.37 42.87 -5.48
CA GLY A 378 -9.25 43.54 -4.81
C GLY A 378 -8.34 42.61 -4.01
N SER A 379 -8.53 41.29 -4.13
CA SER A 379 -7.52 40.30 -3.73
C SER A 379 -6.24 40.42 -4.58
N ARG A 380 -5.11 40.01 -4.00
CA ARG A 380 -3.84 39.85 -4.73
C ARG A 380 -3.64 38.41 -5.23
N MET A 381 -4.62 37.54 -5.01
CA MET A 381 -4.61 36.17 -5.51
C MET A 381 -4.73 36.19 -7.04
N PRO A 382 -3.85 35.51 -7.79
CA PRO A 382 -3.99 35.38 -9.23
C PRO A 382 -5.33 34.75 -9.60
N GLU A 383 -5.90 35.16 -10.74
CA GLU A 383 -7.16 34.59 -11.22
C GLU A 383 -7.01 33.08 -11.44
N GLN A 384 -7.73 32.32 -10.64
CA GLN A 384 -7.63 30.87 -10.60
C GLN A 384 -9.02 30.27 -10.41
N ARG A 385 -9.44 29.46 -11.37
CA ARG A 385 -10.72 28.75 -11.36
C ARG A 385 -10.51 27.25 -11.44
N VAL A 386 -11.42 26.51 -10.83
CA VAL A 386 -11.49 25.05 -10.87
C VAL A 386 -12.88 24.69 -11.42
N PRO A 387 -13.06 24.58 -12.75
CA PRO A 387 -14.38 24.43 -13.36
C PRO A 387 -15.10 23.13 -12.98
N SER A 388 -14.34 22.05 -12.75
CA SER A 388 -14.88 20.76 -12.33
C SER A 388 -15.40 20.83 -10.89
N ALA A 389 -16.69 20.54 -10.70
CA ALA A 389 -17.29 20.48 -9.37
C ALA A 389 -16.66 19.38 -8.50
N ALA A 390 -16.29 18.25 -9.10
CA ALA A 390 -15.60 17.17 -8.41
C ALA A 390 -14.20 17.59 -7.93
N ASP A 391 -13.47 18.38 -8.73
CA ASP A 391 -12.14 18.87 -8.33
C ASP A 391 -12.24 19.92 -7.21
N ARG A 392 -13.29 20.77 -7.24
CA ARG A 392 -13.57 21.70 -6.14
C ARG A 392 -13.90 20.96 -4.85
N GLN A 393 -14.74 19.93 -4.93
CA GLN A 393 -15.06 19.09 -3.79
C GLN A 393 -13.79 18.41 -3.23
N ALA A 394 -12.98 17.80 -4.10
CA ALA A 394 -11.73 17.16 -3.69
C ALA A 394 -10.76 18.15 -3.04
N LEU A 395 -10.62 19.38 -3.56
CA LEU A 395 -9.80 20.43 -2.97
C LEU A 395 -10.31 20.84 -1.58
N VAL A 396 -11.62 21.02 -1.40
CA VAL A 396 -12.22 21.39 -0.11
C VAL A 396 -11.99 20.29 0.92
N GLU A 397 -12.28 19.04 0.57
CA GLU A 397 -12.05 17.88 1.45
C GLU A 397 -10.56 17.77 1.84
N PHE A 398 -9.64 17.99 0.90
CA PHE A 398 -8.22 18.03 1.18
C PHE A 398 -7.86 19.13 2.19
N LEU A 399 -8.34 20.36 1.97
CA LEU A 399 -8.12 21.47 2.90
C LEU A 399 -8.69 21.17 4.29
N GLU A 400 -9.89 20.59 4.40
CA GLU A 400 -10.49 20.22 5.70
C GLU A 400 -9.65 19.22 6.49
N MET A 401 -8.85 18.39 5.81
CA MET A 401 -7.94 17.46 6.46
C MET A 401 -6.62 18.11 6.89
N VAL A 402 -6.01 18.94 6.03
CA VAL A 402 -4.65 19.48 6.26
C VAL A 402 -4.61 20.77 7.07
N THR A 403 -5.74 21.47 7.21
CA THR A 403 -5.75 22.82 7.80
C THR A 403 -6.33 22.90 9.21
N ARG A 404 -6.66 21.77 9.85
CA ARG A 404 -7.24 21.78 11.21
C ARG A 404 -6.24 22.11 12.30
#